data_AF-A0A838NLB3-F1
#
_entry.id   AF-A0A838NLB3-F1
#
_cell.length_a   1.000
_cell.length_b   1.000
_cell.length_c   1.000
_cell.angle_alpha   90.00
_cell.angle_beta   90.00
_cell.angle_gamma   90.00
#
_symmetry.space_group_name_H-M   'P 1'
#
loop_
_entity.id
_entity.type
_entity.pdbx_description
1 polymer ?
#
loop_
_entity_poly.entity_id
_entity_poly.type
_entity_poly.pdbx_seq_one_letter_code
_entity_poly.pdbx_strand_id
1 'polypeptide(L)'
;MSRLLNLMSAAALAGLPVAAVATQADPQMVLRAVRFYRADQDLTRVKGIVQIPYALVRRSGADSAYTVSVRVADSSGLTLYRQSWQTKVPAGALPADAYAVEIVDFTVAPGTYRLEVAVGDSGAGQQARQTLDVQALNNSAKASDLLASPAIRVAESNDTVPKPGEFRAGNNLVTAAARVYLTPLRPKVFYLMEAYAPAEQAGKMGVAIRDSTGRTLVET
;
A
#
# COMPACT_ATOMS: atom_id res chain seq x y z
N MET A 1 17.82 -66.88 50.81
CA MET A 1 17.69 -67.28 49.39
C MET A 1 16.31 -66.86 48.90
N SER A 2 16.21 -65.77 48.12
CA SER A 2 15.33 -65.62 46.95
C SER A 2 15.46 -64.17 46.46
N ARG A 3 15.89 -64.01 45.21
CA ARG A 3 16.06 -62.72 44.51
C ARG A 3 14.72 -62.29 43.92
N LEU A 4 14.42 -61.00 43.94
CA LEU A 4 13.46 -60.39 43.01
C LEU A 4 14.02 -59.04 42.51
N LEU A 5 14.38 -59.06 41.23
CA LEU A 5 14.62 -57.93 40.35
C LEU A 5 13.28 -57.29 39.95
N ASN A 6 13.36 -56.03 39.50
CA ASN A 6 12.51 -55.29 38.53
C ASN A 6 11.97 -53.98 39.14
N LEU A 7 11.89 -52.84 38.47
CA LEU A 7 12.30 -52.38 37.14
C LEU A 7 12.19 -50.84 37.23
N MET A 8 13.22 -50.09 36.86
CA MET A 8 13.13 -48.64 36.70
C MET A 8 12.39 -48.33 35.39
N SER A 9 11.21 -47.74 35.46
CA SER A 9 10.50 -47.20 34.30
C SER A 9 10.97 -45.76 34.04
N ALA A 10 11.80 -45.59 33.02
CA ALA A 10 12.09 -44.28 32.44
C ALA A 10 10.93 -43.87 31.52
N ALA A 11 10.16 -42.85 31.89
CA ALA A 11 9.14 -42.26 31.04
C ALA A 11 9.83 -41.35 30.01
N ALA A 12 9.90 -41.81 28.76
CA ALA A 12 10.31 -41.00 27.62
C ALA A 12 9.18 -40.01 27.27
N LEU A 13 9.38 -38.71 27.54
CA LEU A 13 8.55 -37.66 26.95
C LEU A 13 8.88 -37.54 25.46
N ALA A 14 8.00 -38.06 24.60
CA ALA A 14 8.03 -37.80 23.17
C ALA A 14 7.60 -36.36 22.91
N GLY A 15 8.53 -35.51 22.47
CA GLY A 15 8.23 -34.19 21.94
C GLY A 15 7.54 -34.30 20.59
N LEU A 16 6.26 -33.94 20.52
CA LEU A 16 5.58 -33.75 19.24
C LEU A 16 6.07 -32.44 18.60
N PRO A 17 6.47 -32.45 17.31
CA PRO A 17 6.72 -31.20 16.60
C PRO A 17 5.37 -30.48 16.43
N VAL A 18 5.23 -29.32 17.09
CA VAL A 18 4.16 -28.37 16.77
C VAL A 18 4.44 -27.86 15.38
N ALA A 19 3.77 -28.44 14.38
CA ALA A 19 3.73 -27.87 13.05
C ALA A 19 3.09 -26.48 13.17
N ALA A 20 3.89 -25.44 12.93
CA ALA A 20 3.38 -24.09 12.80
C ALA A 20 2.44 -24.07 11.59
N VAL A 21 1.14 -24.13 11.85
CA VAL A 21 0.13 -23.81 10.84
C VAL A 21 0.34 -22.33 10.55
N ALA A 22 0.98 -22.02 9.41
CA ALA A 22 0.93 -20.67 8.88
C ALA A 22 -0.54 -20.37 8.63
N THR A 23 -1.16 -19.61 9.52
CA THR A 23 -2.47 -18.99 9.27
C THR A 23 -2.29 -18.14 8.02
N GLN A 24 -2.75 -18.67 6.89
CA GLN A 24 -2.83 -17.95 5.64
C GLN A 24 -3.77 -16.77 5.91
N ALA A 25 -3.19 -15.58 6.10
CA ALA A 25 -3.96 -14.38 6.37
C ALA A 25 -4.96 -14.19 5.22
N ASP A 26 -6.22 -13.94 5.57
CA ASP A 26 -7.25 -13.66 4.58
C ASP A 26 -6.77 -12.58 3.61
N PRO A 27 -7.02 -12.72 2.29
CA PRO A 27 -6.62 -11.70 1.33
C PRO A 27 -7.32 -10.39 1.70
N GLN A 28 -6.54 -9.40 2.14
CA GLN A 28 -7.05 -8.10 2.55
C GLN A 28 -6.61 -7.02 1.58
N MET A 29 -7.56 -6.15 1.23
CA MET A 29 -7.28 -4.91 0.53
C MET A 29 -6.40 -4.03 1.41
N VAL A 30 -5.34 -3.45 0.84
CA VAL A 30 -4.45 -2.53 1.55
C VAL A 30 -4.67 -1.12 1.01
N LEU A 31 -4.95 -0.18 1.90
CA LEU A 31 -5.06 1.24 1.58
C LEU A 31 -3.90 2.00 2.22
N ARG A 32 -3.20 2.80 1.43
CA ARG A 32 -2.24 3.81 1.91
C ARG A 32 -2.52 5.16 1.29
N ALA A 33 -2.11 6.23 1.96
CA ALA A 33 -2.09 7.56 1.39
C ALA A 33 -0.68 8.14 1.49
N VAL A 34 -0.30 8.92 0.48
CA VAL A 34 0.87 9.80 0.54
C VAL A 34 0.44 11.22 0.21
N ARG A 35 0.95 12.18 0.99
CA ARG A 35 0.55 13.58 0.95
C ARG A 35 1.66 14.45 0.39
N PHE A 36 1.30 15.33 -0.52
CA PHE A 36 2.17 16.33 -1.12
C PHE A 36 1.55 17.71 -0.96
N TYR A 37 2.27 18.62 -0.33
CA TYR A 37 1.80 19.99 -0.12
C TYR A 37 2.01 20.82 -1.40
N ARG A 38 1.08 21.75 -1.66
CA ARG A 38 1.09 22.69 -2.78
C ARG A 38 1.05 24.09 -2.19
N ALA A 39 2.24 24.65 -1.98
CA ALA A 39 2.43 25.90 -1.25
C ALA A 39 1.79 27.11 -1.93
N ASP A 40 1.68 27.08 -3.26
CA ASP A 40 1.02 28.10 -4.08
C ASP A 40 -0.50 28.16 -3.87
N GLN A 41 -1.10 27.07 -3.41
CA GLN A 41 -2.55 26.94 -3.22
C GLN A 41 -2.97 26.80 -1.76
N ASP A 42 -2.01 26.60 -0.84
CA ASP A 42 -2.25 26.15 0.54
C ASP A 42 -3.14 24.90 0.58
N LEU A 43 -2.84 23.93 -0.28
CA LEU A 43 -3.58 22.68 -0.39
C LEU A 43 -2.65 21.47 -0.26
N THR A 44 -3.22 20.36 0.20
CA THR A 44 -2.57 19.05 0.14
C THR A 44 -3.15 18.22 -0.98
N ARG A 45 -2.31 17.82 -1.93
CA ARG A 45 -2.62 16.76 -2.89
C ARG A 45 -2.36 15.40 -2.24
N VAL A 46 -3.37 14.56 -2.19
CA VAL A 46 -3.32 13.23 -1.60
C VAL A 46 -3.40 12.20 -2.71
N LYS A 47 -2.47 11.23 -2.69
CA LYS A 47 -2.56 10.03 -3.52
C LYS A 47 -2.93 8.85 -2.65
N GLY A 48 -4.15 8.37 -2.79
CA GLY A 48 -4.60 7.10 -2.22
C GLY A 48 -4.13 5.96 -3.11
N ILE A 49 -3.39 4.99 -2.55
CA ILE A 49 -2.90 3.80 -3.24
C ILE A 49 -3.63 2.61 -2.65
N VAL A 50 -4.44 1.95 -3.47
CA VAL A 50 -5.25 0.80 -3.09
C VAL A 50 -4.66 -0.43 -3.76
N GLN A 51 -4.23 -1.40 -2.96
CA GLN A 51 -3.82 -2.71 -3.45
C GLN A 51 -4.96 -3.70 -3.23
N ILE A 52 -5.46 -4.25 -4.33
CA ILE A 52 -6.64 -5.13 -4.35
C ILE A 52 -6.20 -6.53 -4.77
N PRO A 53 -6.10 -7.49 -3.84
CA PRO A 53 -5.89 -8.89 -4.19
C PRO A 53 -6.98 -9.38 -5.16
N TYR A 54 -6.62 -10.04 -6.26
CA TYR A 54 -7.62 -10.58 -7.18
C TYR A 54 -8.46 -11.71 -6.57
N ALA A 55 -7.99 -12.31 -5.47
CA ALA A 55 -8.78 -13.26 -4.66
C ALA A 55 -10.03 -12.62 -4.03
N LEU A 56 -10.06 -11.28 -3.88
CA LEU A 56 -11.24 -10.55 -3.43
C LEU A 56 -12.23 -10.22 -4.54
N VAL A 57 -11.90 -10.53 -5.80
CA VAL A 57 -12.73 -10.21 -6.96
C VAL A 57 -13.31 -11.49 -7.52
N ARG A 58 -14.64 -11.57 -7.61
CA ARG A 58 -15.31 -12.67 -8.30
C ARG A 58 -14.98 -12.63 -9.79
N ARG A 59 -14.66 -13.80 -10.34
CA ARG A 59 -14.36 -13.97 -11.76
C ARG A 59 -15.47 -14.81 -12.40
N SER A 60 -16.16 -14.25 -13.39
CA SER A 60 -17.29 -14.83 -14.11
C SER A 60 -16.99 -14.98 -15.61
N GLY A 61 -15.75 -15.35 -15.95
CA GLY A 61 -15.30 -15.54 -17.33
C GLY A 61 -14.35 -14.45 -17.82
N ALA A 62 -14.22 -14.32 -19.14
CA ALA A 62 -13.23 -13.46 -19.79
C ALA A 62 -13.47 -11.96 -19.56
N ASP A 63 -14.70 -11.54 -19.26
CA ASP A 63 -15.09 -10.14 -19.03
C ASP A 63 -15.23 -9.77 -17.55
N SER A 64 -14.59 -10.54 -16.66
CA SER A 64 -14.59 -10.26 -15.23
C SER A 64 -14.07 -8.85 -14.94
N ALA A 65 -14.76 -8.11 -14.09
CA ALA A 65 -14.40 -6.76 -13.71
C ALA A 65 -14.83 -6.47 -12.27
N TYR A 66 -14.20 -5.49 -11.65
CA TYR A 66 -14.60 -4.99 -10.33
C TYR A 66 -14.83 -3.49 -10.39
N THR A 67 -15.69 -3.00 -9.51
CA THR A 67 -15.95 -1.59 -9.31
C THR A 67 -15.24 -1.10 -8.07
N VAL A 68 -14.49 0.00 -8.21
CA VAL A 68 -13.91 0.76 -7.10
C VAL A 68 -14.80 1.95 -6.84
N SER A 69 -15.19 2.17 -5.60
CA SER A 69 -15.91 3.36 -5.15
C SER A 69 -15.12 4.06 -4.06
N VAL A 70 -14.94 5.36 -4.22
CA VAL A 70 -14.17 6.21 -3.32
C VAL A 70 -15.05 7.32 -2.77
N ARG A 71 -14.89 7.62 -1.49
CA ARG A 71 -15.45 8.79 -0.83
C ARG A 71 -14.39 9.44 0.05
N VAL A 72 -14.30 10.77 -0.02
CA VAL A 72 -13.55 11.57 0.96
C VAL A 72 -14.54 12.45 1.71
N ALA A 73 -14.50 12.36 3.03
CA ALA A 73 -15.30 13.22 3.90
C ALA A 73 -14.39 14.03 4.83
N ASP A 74 -14.84 15.23 5.22
CA ASP A 74 -14.20 15.99 6.29
C ASP A 74 -14.58 15.46 7.69
N SER A 75 -14.07 16.10 8.74
CA SER A 75 -14.34 15.74 10.14
C SER A 75 -15.80 15.90 10.56
N SER A 76 -16.61 16.68 9.83
CA SER A 76 -18.07 16.77 10.07
C SER A 76 -18.85 15.64 9.41
N GLY A 77 -18.19 14.84 8.56
CA GLY A 77 -18.80 13.79 7.75
C GLY A 77 -19.33 14.27 6.40
N LEU A 78 -19.18 15.56 6.09
CA LEU A 78 -19.55 16.13 4.79
C LEU A 78 -18.68 15.49 3.71
N THR A 79 -19.32 14.98 2.65
CA THR A 79 -18.60 14.39 1.52
C THR A 79 -18.08 15.50 0.62
N LEU A 80 -16.75 15.58 0.49
CA LEU A 80 -16.09 16.57 -0.38
C LEU A 80 -15.75 15.99 -1.75
N TYR A 81 -15.53 14.68 -1.82
CA TYR A 81 -15.16 13.99 -3.05
C TYR A 81 -15.81 12.61 -3.11
N ARG A 82 -16.27 12.23 -4.30
CA ARG A 82 -16.79 10.89 -4.58
C ARG A 82 -16.47 10.52 -6.01
N GLN A 83 -15.98 9.31 -6.22
CA GLN A 83 -15.74 8.76 -7.55
C GLN A 83 -16.06 7.26 -7.56
N SER A 84 -16.44 6.74 -8.71
CA SER A 84 -16.53 5.29 -8.93
C SER A 84 -16.09 4.96 -10.34
N TRP A 85 -15.39 3.86 -10.52
CA TRP A 85 -14.99 3.34 -11.84
C TRP A 85 -14.91 1.82 -11.82
N GLN A 86 -14.88 1.23 -13.00
CA GLN A 86 -14.79 -0.21 -13.19
C GLN A 86 -13.46 -0.56 -13.86
N THR A 87 -12.80 -1.60 -13.36
CA THR A 87 -11.53 -2.11 -13.88
C THR A 87 -11.69 -3.56 -14.30
N LYS A 88 -11.18 -3.91 -15.49
CA LYS A 88 -11.18 -5.29 -15.99
C LYS A 88 -10.12 -6.11 -15.27
N VAL A 89 -10.47 -7.35 -14.94
CA VAL A 89 -9.52 -8.35 -14.45
C VAL A 89 -8.81 -8.96 -15.66
N PRO A 90 -7.47 -9.12 -15.63
CA PRO A 90 -6.76 -9.79 -16.70
C PRO A 90 -7.33 -11.20 -16.99
N ALA A 91 -7.42 -11.56 -18.26
CA ALA A 91 -7.80 -12.91 -18.67
C ALA A 91 -6.70 -13.92 -18.32
N GLY A 92 -7.09 -15.16 -18.04
CA GLY A 92 -6.16 -16.26 -17.77
C GLY A 92 -5.89 -16.54 -16.28
N ALA A 93 -5.06 -17.55 -16.02
CA ALA A 93 -4.67 -17.93 -14.68
C ALA A 93 -3.78 -16.83 -14.07
N LEU A 94 -4.12 -16.41 -12.85
CA LEU A 94 -3.34 -15.45 -12.08
C LEU A 94 -2.68 -16.18 -10.91
N PRO A 95 -1.45 -15.81 -10.52
CA PRO A 95 -0.85 -16.24 -9.27
C PRO A 95 -1.77 -15.94 -8.08
N ALA A 96 -1.69 -16.76 -7.02
CA ALA A 96 -2.53 -16.61 -5.84
C ALA A 96 -2.34 -15.27 -5.11
N ASP A 97 -1.15 -14.68 -5.22
CA ASP A 97 -0.76 -13.39 -4.65
C ASP A 97 -0.94 -12.21 -5.61
N ALA A 98 -1.51 -12.44 -6.80
CA ALA A 98 -1.73 -11.38 -7.78
C ALA A 98 -2.71 -10.32 -7.26
N TYR A 99 -2.40 -9.06 -7.55
CA TYR A 99 -3.19 -7.91 -7.14
C TYR A 99 -3.24 -6.85 -8.23
N ALA A 100 -4.28 -6.03 -8.19
CA ALA A 100 -4.33 -4.76 -8.90
C ALA A 100 -3.90 -3.61 -7.98
N VAL A 101 -3.42 -2.51 -8.58
CA VAL A 101 -3.18 -1.25 -7.89
C VAL A 101 -4.05 -0.17 -8.51
N GLU A 102 -4.85 0.47 -7.68
CA GLU A 102 -5.72 1.59 -8.06
C GLU A 102 -5.24 2.85 -7.35
N ILE A 103 -5.23 3.97 -8.07
CA ILE A 103 -4.75 5.25 -7.56
C ILE A 103 -5.91 6.23 -7.52
N VAL A 104 -6.15 6.79 -6.34
CA VAL A 104 -7.04 7.93 -6.13
C VAL A 104 -6.19 9.18 -6.03
N ASP A 105 -6.59 10.26 -6.68
CA ASP A 105 -5.92 11.56 -6.60
C ASP A 105 -6.96 12.65 -6.32
N PHE A 106 -6.77 13.34 -5.20
CA PHE A 106 -7.65 14.44 -4.79
C PHE A 106 -6.86 15.49 -4.01
N THR A 107 -7.44 16.67 -3.88
CA THR A 107 -6.82 17.80 -3.18
C THR A 107 -7.74 18.28 -2.07
N VAL A 108 -7.17 18.61 -0.91
CA VAL A 108 -7.89 19.09 0.27
C VAL A 108 -7.17 20.27 0.92
N ALA A 109 -7.94 21.14 1.57
CA ALA A 109 -7.40 22.18 2.44
C ALA A 109 -6.75 21.59 3.71
N PRO A 110 -6.04 22.38 4.52
CA PRO A 110 -5.56 21.93 5.83
C PRO A 110 -6.73 21.47 6.72
N GLY A 111 -6.62 20.27 7.30
CA GLY A 111 -7.68 19.66 8.09
C GLY A 111 -7.53 18.14 8.19
N THR A 112 -8.49 17.49 8.85
CA THR A 112 -8.56 16.02 8.97
C THR A 112 -9.68 15.50 8.08
N TYR A 113 -9.38 14.44 7.34
CA TYR A 113 -10.28 13.83 6.36
C TYR A 113 -10.33 12.33 6.55
N ARG A 114 -11.41 11.72 6.08
CA ARG A 114 -11.57 10.27 6.03
C ARG A 114 -11.68 9.82 4.58
N LEU A 115 -10.70 9.03 4.14
CA LEU A 115 -10.71 8.35 2.84
C LEU A 115 -11.35 6.97 3.01
N GLU A 116 -12.49 6.76 2.37
CA GLU A 116 -13.21 5.50 2.33
C GLU A 116 -13.09 4.90 0.91
N VAL A 117 -12.64 3.66 0.83
CA VAL A 117 -12.56 2.91 -0.44
C VAL A 117 -13.32 1.61 -0.30
N ALA A 118 -14.18 1.32 -1.25
CA ALA A 118 -14.89 0.05 -1.36
C ALA A 118 -14.64 -0.58 -2.73
N VAL A 119 -14.56 -1.91 -2.75
CA VAL A 119 -14.44 -2.73 -3.95
C VAL A 119 -15.58 -3.74 -3.95
N GLY A 120 -16.24 -3.89 -5.09
CA GLY A 120 -17.33 -4.85 -5.26
C GLY A 120 -17.49 -5.29 -6.71
N ASP A 121 -18.19 -6.41 -6.92
CA ASP A 121 -18.56 -6.87 -8.25
C ASP A 121 -19.87 -6.18 -8.68
N SER A 122 -19.98 -5.89 -9.97
CA SER A 122 -21.03 -5.10 -10.61
C SER A 122 -22.48 -5.61 -10.43
N GLY A 123 -22.70 -6.78 -9.80
CA GLY A 123 -24.04 -7.30 -9.48
C GLY A 123 -24.24 -7.83 -8.06
N ALA A 124 -23.21 -7.85 -7.20
CA ALA A 124 -23.24 -8.61 -5.93
C ALA A 124 -22.62 -7.84 -4.76
N GLY A 125 -23.08 -6.60 -4.50
CA GLY A 125 -22.71 -5.83 -3.31
C GLY A 125 -21.21 -5.54 -3.14
N GLN A 126 -20.86 -4.82 -2.07
CA GLN A 126 -19.45 -4.51 -1.76
C GLN A 126 -18.78 -5.74 -1.14
N GLN A 127 -17.64 -6.15 -1.69
CA GLN A 127 -16.88 -7.34 -1.26
C GLN A 127 -15.76 -6.98 -0.27
N ALA A 128 -15.22 -5.76 -0.35
CA ALA A 128 -14.22 -5.26 0.58
C ALA A 128 -14.38 -3.76 0.80
N ARG A 129 -14.03 -3.29 2.00
CA ARG A 129 -13.97 -1.87 2.35
C ARG A 129 -12.73 -1.60 3.20
N GLN A 130 -12.11 -0.45 2.98
CA GLN A 130 -11.06 0.10 3.82
C GLN A 130 -11.34 1.57 4.09
N THR A 131 -10.85 2.04 5.24
CA THR A 131 -10.94 3.42 5.66
C THR A 131 -9.60 3.85 6.19
N LEU A 132 -9.20 5.08 5.84
CA LEU A 132 -7.95 5.68 6.29
C LEU A 132 -8.22 7.13 6.66
N ASP A 133 -7.83 7.51 7.87
CA ASP A 133 -7.80 8.91 8.28
C ASP A 133 -6.57 9.58 7.66
N VAL A 134 -6.79 10.76 7.07
CA VAL A 134 -5.78 11.55 6.36
C VAL A 134 -5.74 12.93 7.00
N GLN A 135 -4.63 13.24 7.65
CA GLN A 135 -4.34 14.60 8.09
C GLN A 135 -3.72 15.37 6.91
N ALA A 136 -4.37 16.40 6.40
CA ALA A 136 -3.76 17.25 5.38
C ALA A 136 -2.55 18.00 5.96
N LEU A 137 -1.55 18.21 5.11
CA LEU A 137 -0.41 19.07 5.38
C LEU A 137 -0.85 20.54 5.33
N ASN A 138 0.00 21.41 5.88
CA ASN A 138 -0.19 22.85 5.87
C ASN A 138 1.16 23.54 5.60
N ASN A 139 1.16 24.87 5.58
CA ASN A 139 2.35 25.70 5.35
C ASN A 139 3.52 25.49 6.34
N SER A 140 3.33 24.79 7.45
CA SER A 140 4.40 24.44 8.39
C SER A 140 5.14 23.16 7.99
N ALA A 141 4.58 22.34 7.09
CA ALA A 141 5.18 21.09 6.64
C ALA A 141 6.54 21.35 5.97
N LYS A 142 7.54 20.56 6.34
CA LYS A 142 8.91 20.65 5.81
C LYS A 142 9.19 19.62 4.72
N ALA A 143 8.37 18.58 4.64
CA ALA A 143 8.47 17.56 3.61
C ALA A 143 7.11 16.91 3.35
N SER A 144 6.98 16.25 2.21
CA SER A 144 5.91 15.30 1.92
C SER A 144 6.07 14.03 2.76
N ASP A 145 5.09 13.13 2.66
CA ASP A 145 5.33 11.74 3.07
C ASP A 145 6.43 11.12 2.20
N LEU A 146 7.23 10.21 2.79
CA LEU A 146 8.17 9.39 2.04
C LEU A 146 7.41 8.28 1.32
N LEU A 147 7.45 8.29 -0.01
CA LEU A 147 6.89 7.23 -0.83
C LEU A 147 7.97 6.25 -1.26
N ALA A 148 7.87 4.99 -0.81
CA ALA A 148 8.62 3.89 -1.39
C ALA A 148 7.91 3.36 -2.64
N SER A 149 8.67 3.06 -3.70
CA SER A 149 8.16 2.61 -4.98
C SER A 149 9.02 1.46 -5.55
N PRO A 150 8.41 0.49 -6.26
CA PRO A 150 9.15 -0.53 -6.98
C PRO A 150 9.99 0.03 -8.15
N ALA A 151 9.56 1.14 -8.75
CA ALA A 151 10.22 1.76 -9.88
C ALA A 151 9.85 3.25 -10.01
N ILE A 152 10.87 4.06 -10.26
CA ILE A 152 10.71 5.46 -10.70
C ILE A 152 11.48 5.62 -11.99
N ARG A 153 10.86 6.23 -12.99
CA ARG A 153 11.48 6.53 -14.28
C ARG A 153 11.21 7.98 -14.66
N VAL A 154 12.16 8.60 -15.35
CA VAL A 154 12.01 9.94 -15.89
C VAL A 154 11.15 9.86 -17.15
N ALA A 155 10.20 10.78 -17.30
CA ALA A 155 9.42 10.88 -18.52
C ALA A 155 10.27 11.47 -19.65
N GLU A 156 10.28 10.78 -20.79
CA GLU A 156 10.86 11.28 -22.04
C GLU A 156 9.89 12.26 -22.71
N SER A 157 10.36 13.06 -23.68
CA SER A 157 9.56 14.10 -24.34
C SER A 157 8.30 13.57 -25.03
N ASN A 158 8.29 12.30 -25.46
CA ASN A 158 7.15 11.60 -26.05
C ASN A 158 6.35 10.76 -25.04
N ASP A 159 6.80 10.67 -23.79
CA ASP A 159 6.17 9.89 -22.72
C ASP A 159 5.31 10.78 -21.83
N THR A 160 4.14 11.11 -22.33
CA THR A 160 3.20 12.02 -21.66
C THR A 160 2.21 11.27 -20.77
N VAL A 161 1.97 9.98 -20.99
CA VAL A 161 0.90 9.21 -20.34
C VAL A 161 1.46 8.14 -19.38
N PRO A 162 1.13 8.19 -18.08
CA PRO A 162 1.50 7.13 -17.14
C PRO A 162 0.96 5.75 -17.59
N LYS A 163 1.76 4.69 -17.36
CA LYS A 163 1.29 3.31 -17.54
C LYS A 163 0.27 2.94 -16.45
N PRO A 164 -0.50 1.85 -16.62
CA PRO A 164 -1.36 1.35 -15.55
C PRO A 164 -0.57 1.15 -14.24
N GLY A 165 -1.10 1.68 -13.14
CA GLY A 165 -0.43 1.67 -11.83
C GLY A 165 0.68 2.70 -11.65
N GLU A 166 0.94 3.57 -12.65
CA GLU A 166 1.86 4.70 -12.51
C GLU A 166 1.09 6.01 -12.27
N PHE A 167 1.75 6.96 -11.63
CA PHE A 167 1.32 8.36 -11.61
C PHE A 167 2.50 9.30 -11.85
N ARG A 168 2.20 10.53 -12.28
CA ARG A 168 3.20 11.57 -12.52
C ARG A 168 3.46 12.43 -11.27
N ALA A 169 4.73 12.67 -10.98
CA ALA A 169 5.22 13.60 -9.97
C ALA A 169 6.39 14.41 -10.55
N GLY A 170 6.13 15.68 -10.91
CA GLY A 170 7.07 16.47 -11.71
C GLY A 170 7.36 15.78 -13.04
N ASN A 171 8.65 15.64 -13.39
CA ASN A 171 9.08 14.90 -14.58
C ASN A 171 9.24 13.39 -14.36
N ASN A 172 8.85 12.86 -13.20
CA ASN A 172 8.97 11.45 -12.87
C ASN A 172 7.62 10.73 -13.03
N LEU A 173 7.69 9.49 -13.50
CA LEU A 173 6.60 8.51 -13.51
C LEU A 173 6.93 7.45 -12.45
N VAL A 174 6.04 7.34 -11.48
CA VAL A 174 6.22 6.55 -10.26
C VAL A 174 5.26 5.39 -10.28
N THR A 175 5.77 4.16 -10.19
CA THR A 175 4.93 2.97 -10.01
C THR A 175 4.40 2.95 -8.58
N ALA A 176 3.08 3.02 -8.42
CA ALA A 176 2.44 2.99 -7.11
C ALA A 176 2.45 1.58 -6.53
N ALA A 177 2.67 1.49 -5.21
CA ALA A 177 2.51 0.26 -4.46
C ALA A 177 2.08 0.59 -3.03
N ALA A 178 1.05 -0.09 -2.52
CA ALA A 178 0.69 0.04 -1.11
C ALA A 178 1.68 -0.73 -0.22
N ARG A 179 2.38 -1.72 -0.77
CA ARG A 179 3.50 -2.43 -0.13
C ARG A 179 4.59 -2.67 -1.17
N VAL A 180 5.82 -2.33 -0.82
CA VAL A 180 7.00 -2.69 -1.63
C VAL A 180 7.61 -3.96 -1.04
N TYR A 181 7.75 -4.98 -1.89
CA TYR A 181 8.42 -6.22 -1.52
C TYR A 181 9.80 -6.27 -2.18
N LEU A 182 10.82 -6.46 -1.35
CA LEU A 182 12.17 -6.74 -1.81
C LEU A 182 12.38 -8.24 -1.84
N THR A 183 12.90 -8.74 -2.96
CA THR A 183 13.27 -10.15 -3.14
C THR A 183 14.65 -10.22 -3.81
N PRO A 184 15.33 -11.36 -3.81
CA PRO A 184 16.58 -11.50 -4.56
C PRO A 184 16.44 -11.14 -6.05
N LEU A 185 15.26 -11.36 -6.64
CA LEU A 185 14.95 -10.98 -8.03
C LEU A 185 14.51 -9.51 -8.18
N ARG A 186 14.13 -8.85 -7.09
CA ARG A 186 13.73 -7.43 -7.04
C ARG A 186 14.44 -6.75 -5.85
N PRO A 187 15.77 -6.53 -5.94
CA PRO A 187 16.55 -6.05 -4.81
C PRO A 187 16.57 -4.52 -4.69
N LYS A 188 15.88 -3.81 -5.59
CA LYS A 188 15.88 -2.34 -5.64
C LYS A 188 14.57 -1.79 -5.10
N VAL A 189 14.68 -0.73 -4.32
CA VAL A 189 13.57 0.15 -3.94
C VAL A 189 13.93 1.56 -4.35
N PHE A 190 12.95 2.29 -4.86
CA PHE A 190 13.06 3.70 -5.17
C PHE A 190 12.26 4.48 -4.12
N TYR A 191 12.62 5.73 -3.91
CA TYR A 191 11.90 6.60 -3.00
C TYR A 191 11.67 7.98 -3.61
N LEU A 192 10.57 8.59 -3.23
CA LEU A 192 10.22 9.96 -3.57
C LEU A 192 9.80 10.71 -2.31
N MET A 193 10.34 11.91 -2.16
CA MET A 193 10.00 12.86 -1.12
C MET A 193 10.18 14.27 -1.68
N GLU A 194 9.22 15.17 -1.43
CA GLU A 194 9.36 16.60 -1.69
C GLU A 194 9.80 17.28 -0.39
N ALA A 195 10.79 18.16 -0.46
CA ALA A 195 11.17 19.04 0.65
C ALA A 195 10.61 20.44 0.39
N TYR A 196 10.11 21.11 1.43
CA TYR A 196 9.47 22.41 1.32
C TYR A 196 10.29 23.46 2.07
N ALA A 197 10.82 24.43 1.33
CA ALA A 197 11.57 25.54 1.86
C ALA A 197 11.03 26.87 1.28
N PRO A 198 10.99 27.95 2.08
CA PRO A 198 10.53 29.27 1.62
C PRO A 198 11.53 29.97 0.70
N ALA A 199 12.77 29.47 0.65
CA ALA A 199 13.85 29.95 -0.19
C ALA A 199 14.71 28.76 -0.62
N GLU A 200 15.60 28.97 -1.59
CA GLU A 200 16.57 27.97 -2.02
C GLU A 200 17.46 27.54 -0.84
N GLN A 201 17.58 26.23 -0.63
CA GLN A 201 18.36 25.65 0.45
C GLN A 201 19.08 24.39 -0.05
N ALA A 202 20.31 24.20 0.43
CA ALA A 202 21.05 22.97 0.27
C ALA A 202 21.03 22.17 1.56
N GLY A 203 21.04 20.83 1.45
CA GLY A 203 21.04 19.93 2.58
C GLY A 203 21.66 18.58 2.24
N LYS A 204 21.89 17.77 3.27
CA LYS A 204 22.28 16.36 3.11
C LYS A 204 21.03 15.51 3.23
N MET A 205 20.92 14.49 2.38
CA MET A 205 19.89 13.47 2.47
C MET A 205 20.54 12.18 2.95
N GLY A 206 20.00 11.59 4.01
CA GLY A 206 20.37 10.26 4.46
C GLY A 206 19.14 9.35 4.45
N VAL A 207 19.34 8.07 4.20
CA VAL A 207 18.27 7.07 4.17
C VAL A 207 18.66 5.91 5.07
N ALA A 208 17.76 5.52 5.96
CA ALA A 208 17.93 4.34 6.80
C ALA A 208 16.76 3.36 6.60
N ILE A 209 17.08 2.07 6.47
CA ILE A 209 16.13 0.97 6.50
C ILE A 209 16.19 0.35 7.89
N ARG A 210 15.05 0.26 8.57
CA ARG A 210 14.94 -0.33 9.91
C ARG A 210 13.99 -1.52 9.90
N ASP A 211 14.28 -2.52 10.72
CA ASP A 211 13.34 -3.61 10.96
C ASP A 211 12.19 -3.18 11.90
N SER A 212 11.24 -4.09 12.16
CA SER A 212 10.07 -3.82 13.01
C SER A 212 10.42 -3.51 14.46
N THR A 213 11.64 -3.81 14.92
CA THR A 213 12.14 -3.46 16.25
C THR A 213 12.82 -2.09 16.28
N GLY A 214 12.98 -1.46 15.12
CA GLY A 214 13.67 -0.17 14.96
C GLY A 214 15.17 -0.30 14.71
N ARG A 215 15.72 -1.51 14.63
CA ARG A 215 17.15 -1.72 14.34
C ARG A 215 17.45 -1.35 12.89
N THR A 216 18.46 -0.49 12.69
CA THR A 216 18.97 -0.12 11.37
C THR A 216 19.63 -1.33 10.69
N LEU A 217 19.15 -1.67 9.50
CA LEU A 217 19.70 -2.71 8.63
C LEU A 217 20.67 -2.12 7.60
N VAL A 218 20.35 -0.94 7.08
CA VAL A 218 21.13 -0.20 6.06
C VAL A 218 21.00 1.29 6.35
N GLU A 219 22.08 2.05 6.18
CA GLU A 219 22.09 3.52 6.25
C GLU A 219 23.06 4.07 5.20
N THR A 220 22.68 5.17 4.54
CA THR A 220 23.48 5.87 3.52
C THR A 220 23.33 7.37 3.67
#